data_AF-A0A2V5WJ69-F1
#
_entry.id   AF-A0A2V5WJ69-F1
#
_cell.length_a   1.000
_cell.length_b   1.000
_cell.length_c   1.000
_cell.angle_alpha   90.00
_cell.angle_beta   90.00
_cell.angle_gamma   90.00
#
_symmetry.space_group_name_H-M   'P 1'
#
loop_
_entity.id
_entity.type
_entity.pdbx_description
1 polymer ?
#
loop_
_entity_poly.entity_id
_entity_poly.type
_entity_poly.pdbx_seq_one_letter_code
_entity_poly.pdbx_strand_id
1 'polypeptide(L)'
;MAAKQLQFDENARHTLLRGVEKLSKAVKATLGPSGRNVILDKKCGSPTITKDGVTVAKEIELEDPYENMGAQLVREVASKTSDVAGDGTTTATILAESIYREGLRNVTAGANPTSLQRGIMKGVDAIVEELKKLSKKVSDRTEIAQVATVSANWDKTIGEIIADAMDKVGKDGTITVEEAKSIETTLEVVEGMQFDKGYLSPYFVTNAEDMEAVLDNPYILIHEKKISSLKDMLPLLEKVAKAGRPLLIIAEDVEGEALATLVVNKLRGTLQVCAVKAPGFGDRRKAMLEDIAVLTGGRCITEDLGIKLENVKLEDLGRTKRATIDKENTTIVEGEGKQVDIKGRVAQIRRQIEETTSDYDREKLQERLAKLAGGVAVINVGAATETEMKEKKARVEDALHATRAAVEEGIVAGGGVAFLRTQKALDNVKNLEGDEKVGVQIVRRAIEEPTRQ
;
A
#
# COMPACT_ATOMS: atom_id res chain seq x y z
N MET A 1 1.34 5.27 -36.65
CA MET A 1 0.31 5.19 -35.58
C MET A 1 -0.81 4.30 -36.08
N ALA A 2 -1.36 3.42 -35.24
CA ALA A 2 -2.53 2.64 -35.61
C ALA A 2 -3.76 3.56 -35.80
N ALA A 3 -4.64 3.23 -36.75
CA ALA A 3 -5.90 3.94 -36.95
C ALA A 3 -6.77 3.87 -35.68
N LYS A 4 -7.51 4.95 -35.38
CA LYS A 4 -8.34 5.06 -34.17
C LYS A 4 -9.81 4.97 -34.56
N GLN A 5 -10.59 4.22 -33.77
CA GLN A 5 -12.04 4.18 -33.87
C GLN A 5 -12.63 5.17 -32.87
N LEU A 6 -13.64 5.94 -33.29
CA LEU A 6 -14.26 6.99 -32.47
C LEU A 6 -15.77 6.73 -32.35
N GLN A 7 -16.28 6.80 -31.12
CA GLN A 7 -17.71 6.82 -30.81
C GLN A 7 -18.04 8.10 -30.06
N PHE A 8 -19.25 8.62 -30.26
CA PHE A 8 -19.71 9.88 -29.70
C PHE A 8 -21.04 9.73 -28.97
N ASP A 9 -21.35 10.74 -28.16
CA ASP A 9 -22.65 10.99 -27.54
C ASP A 9 -23.21 9.80 -26.74
N GLU A 10 -24.48 9.48 -26.95
CA GLU A 10 -25.23 8.49 -26.19
C GLU A 10 -24.69 7.06 -26.41
N ASN A 11 -24.33 6.71 -27.64
CA ASN A 11 -23.81 5.37 -27.95
C ASN A 11 -22.50 5.09 -27.19
N ALA A 12 -21.58 6.07 -27.15
CA ALA A 12 -20.33 5.94 -26.40
C ALA A 12 -20.56 5.80 -24.89
N ARG A 13 -21.56 6.50 -24.34
CA ARG A 13 -21.84 6.44 -22.90
C ARG A 13 -22.53 5.13 -22.49
N HIS A 14 -23.42 4.60 -23.32
CA HIS A 14 -24.04 3.29 -23.06
C HIS A 14 -23.04 2.14 -23.17
N THR A 15 -22.11 2.17 -24.12
CA THR A 15 -21.06 1.14 -24.22
C THR A 15 -20.16 1.16 -22.98
N LEU A 16 -19.76 2.35 -22.52
CA LEU A 16 -19.03 2.49 -21.24
C LEU A 16 -19.83 1.95 -20.05
N LEU A 17 -21.12 2.28 -19.94
CA LEU A 17 -21.99 1.79 -18.86
C LEU A 17 -22.05 0.26 -18.85
N ARG A 18 -22.19 -0.41 -20.01
CA ARG A 18 -22.19 -1.88 -20.08
C ARG A 18 -20.90 -2.48 -19.54
N GLY A 19 -19.76 -1.86 -19.82
CA GLY A 19 -18.47 -2.26 -19.27
C GLY A 19 -18.41 -2.14 -17.75
N VAL A 20 -18.84 -0.98 -17.23
CA VAL A 20 -18.96 -0.71 -15.79
C VAL A 20 -19.86 -1.73 -15.09
N GLU A 21 -21.02 -2.03 -15.66
CA GLU A 21 -22.00 -2.98 -15.10
C GLU A 21 -21.47 -4.42 -15.09
N LYS A 22 -20.75 -4.84 -16.14
CA LYS A 22 -20.12 -6.17 -16.19
C LYS A 22 -19.10 -6.34 -15.07
N LEU A 23 -18.23 -5.35 -14.87
CA LEU A 23 -17.23 -5.37 -13.80
C LEU A 23 -17.91 -5.35 -12.43
N SER A 24 -18.81 -4.39 -12.21
CA SER A 24 -19.47 -4.24 -10.91
C SER A 24 -20.30 -5.46 -10.53
N LYS A 25 -20.97 -6.11 -11.49
CA LYS A 25 -21.76 -7.32 -11.23
C LYS A 25 -20.92 -8.49 -10.72
N ALA A 26 -19.68 -8.63 -11.19
CA ALA A 26 -18.76 -9.64 -10.71
C ALA A 26 -18.24 -9.29 -9.30
N VAL A 27 -17.82 -8.04 -9.10
CA VAL A 27 -17.23 -7.57 -7.84
C VAL A 27 -18.26 -7.53 -6.71
N LYS A 28 -19.47 -6.99 -6.94
CA LYS A 28 -20.49 -6.84 -5.89
C LYS A 28 -21.02 -8.16 -5.32
N ALA A 29 -20.81 -9.27 -6.02
CA ALA A 29 -21.15 -10.60 -5.51
C ALA A 29 -20.34 -10.95 -4.24
N THR A 30 -19.20 -10.29 -4.01
CA THR A 30 -18.34 -10.53 -2.85
C THR A 30 -18.63 -9.63 -1.65
N LEU A 31 -19.57 -8.69 -1.74
CA LEU A 31 -19.83 -7.72 -0.68
C LEU A 31 -20.33 -8.36 0.62
N GLY A 32 -19.71 -7.98 1.73
CA GLY A 32 -20.23 -8.21 3.08
C GLY A 32 -20.14 -9.67 3.56
N PRO A 33 -20.70 -9.97 4.75
CA PRO A 33 -20.57 -11.29 5.37
C PRO A 33 -21.28 -12.40 4.59
N SER A 34 -22.29 -12.04 3.78
CA SER A 34 -23.00 -12.96 2.88
C SER A 34 -22.43 -12.98 1.46
N GLY A 35 -21.27 -12.36 1.25
CA GLY A 35 -20.54 -12.36 -0.01
C GLY A 35 -20.21 -13.78 -0.48
N ARG A 36 -20.43 -14.02 -1.77
CA ARG A 36 -20.18 -15.30 -2.45
C ARG A 36 -18.77 -15.34 -3.00
N ASN A 37 -18.26 -16.55 -3.17
CA ASN A 37 -16.96 -16.77 -3.79
C ASN A 37 -17.04 -16.49 -5.30
N VAL A 38 -16.00 -15.86 -5.82
CA VAL A 38 -15.72 -15.76 -7.25
C VAL A 38 -14.57 -16.71 -7.58
N ILE A 39 -14.71 -17.44 -8.68
CA ILE A 39 -13.70 -18.40 -9.16
C ILE A 39 -13.02 -17.78 -10.37
N LEU A 40 -11.70 -17.67 -10.30
CA LEU A 40 -10.85 -17.07 -11.32
C LEU A 40 -9.99 -18.16 -11.95
N ASP A 41 -10.08 -18.28 -13.26
CA ASP A 41 -9.30 -19.26 -14.02
C ASP A 41 -7.81 -18.89 -14.02
N LYS A 42 -6.94 -19.90 -14.00
CA LYS A 42 -5.48 -19.74 -14.09
C LYS A 42 -4.95 -20.64 -15.18
N LYS A 43 -4.12 -20.09 -16.07
CA LYS A 43 -3.51 -20.83 -17.20
C LYS A 43 -2.68 -22.04 -16.76
N CYS A 44 -2.20 -22.06 -15.52
CA CYS A 44 -1.48 -23.17 -14.91
C CYS A 44 -1.84 -23.26 -13.42
N GLY A 45 -2.01 -24.48 -12.92
CA GLY A 45 -2.40 -24.75 -11.53
C GLY A 45 -3.91 -24.83 -11.31
N SER A 46 -4.32 -24.74 -10.05
CA SER A 46 -5.73 -24.71 -9.65
C SER A 46 -6.32 -23.30 -9.79
N PRO A 47 -7.64 -23.17 -10.07
CA PRO A 47 -8.29 -21.88 -10.09
C PRO A 47 -8.20 -21.17 -8.73
N THR A 48 -8.13 -19.85 -8.74
CA THR A 48 -8.19 -19.06 -7.51
C THR A 48 -9.64 -18.90 -7.07
N ILE A 49 -9.92 -19.16 -5.80
CA ILE A 49 -11.23 -18.89 -5.19
C ILE A 49 -11.04 -17.70 -4.26
N THR A 50 -11.78 -16.62 -4.48
CA THR A 50 -11.61 -15.39 -3.69
C THR A 50 -12.95 -14.72 -3.38
N LYS A 51 -12.96 -13.96 -2.28
CA LYS A 51 -14.00 -12.98 -1.93
C LYS A 51 -13.47 -11.54 -1.96
N ASP A 52 -12.23 -11.34 -2.36
CA ASP A 52 -11.66 -10.01 -2.48
C ASP A 52 -12.12 -9.34 -3.78
N GLY A 53 -12.74 -8.17 -3.64
CA GLY A 53 -13.21 -7.36 -4.77
C GLY A 53 -12.08 -6.81 -5.64
N VAL A 54 -10.90 -6.55 -5.07
CA VAL A 54 -9.75 -6.03 -5.82
C VAL A 54 -9.20 -7.07 -6.76
N THR A 55 -8.97 -8.29 -6.26
CA THR A 55 -8.52 -9.43 -7.05
C THR A 55 -9.51 -9.72 -8.19
N VAL A 56 -10.81 -9.69 -7.92
CA VAL A 56 -11.84 -9.87 -8.97
C VAL A 56 -11.79 -8.74 -9.99
N ALA A 57 -11.65 -7.48 -9.56
CA ALA A 57 -11.59 -6.34 -10.47
C ALA A 57 -10.32 -6.36 -11.36
N LYS A 58 -9.18 -6.85 -10.84
CA LYS A 58 -7.90 -6.96 -11.56
C LYS A 58 -7.99 -7.91 -12.75
N GLU A 59 -8.71 -9.02 -12.61
CA GLU A 59 -8.86 -10.07 -13.65
C GLU A 59 -9.87 -9.72 -14.75
N ILE A 60 -10.66 -8.64 -14.59
CA ILE A 60 -11.69 -8.28 -15.55
C ILE A 60 -11.09 -7.45 -16.68
N GLU A 61 -10.96 -8.09 -17.84
CA GLU A 61 -10.66 -7.47 -19.13
C GLU A 61 -11.72 -7.88 -20.15
N LEU A 62 -12.27 -6.91 -20.87
CA LEU A 62 -13.35 -7.13 -21.82
C LEU A 62 -12.84 -7.07 -23.26
N GLU A 63 -13.40 -7.92 -24.13
CA GLU A 63 -13.02 -8.00 -25.55
C GLU A 63 -13.35 -6.70 -26.32
N ASP A 64 -14.51 -6.10 -26.04
CA ASP A 64 -14.90 -4.83 -26.67
C ASP A 64 -14.06 -3.69 -26.07
N PRO A 65 -13.31 -2.93 -26.89
CA PRO A 65 -12.42 -1.88 -26.38
C PRO A 65 -13.14 -0.76 -25.61
N TYR A 66 -14.38 -0.43 -26.00
CA TYR A 66 -15.16 0.63 -25.36
C TYR A 66 -15.73 0.16 -24.02
N GLU A 67 -16.25 -1.06 -23.96
CA GLU A 67 -16.68 -1.66 -22.69
C GLU A 67 -15.48 -1.84 -21.75
N ASN A 68 -14.33 -2.30 -22.28
CA ASN A 68 -13.11 -2.45 -21.50
C ASN A 68 -12.64 -1.12 -20.91
N MET A 69 -12.70 -0.02 -21.68
CA MET A 69 -12.40 1.32 -21.14
C MET A 69 -13.27 1.66 -19.93
N GLY A 70 -14.58 1.37 -19.98
CA GLY A 70 -15.49 1.58 -18.85
C GLY A 70 -15.11 0.74 -17.63
N ALA A 71 -14.78 -0.54 -17.84
CA ALA A 71 -14.30 -1.43 -16.79
C ALA A 71 -12.99 -0.93 -16.17
N GLN A 72 -11.99 -0.56 -16.97
CA GLN A 72 -10.70 -0.08 -16.47
C GLN A 72 -10.82 1.21 -15.63
N LEU A 73 -11.74 2.11 -15.97
CA LEU A 73 -12.00 3.32 -15.15
C LEU A 73 -12.48 2.97 -13.74
N VAL A 74 -13.38 1.99 -13.62
CA VAL A 74 -13.89 1.56 -12.30
C VAL A 74 -12.87 0.72 -11.55
N ARG A 75 -12.06 -0.08 -12.27
CA ARG A 75 -10.92 -0.78 -11.70
C ARG A 75 -9.93 0.20 -11.05
N GLU A 76 -9.67 1.34 -11.68
CA GLU A 76 -8.80 2.38 -11.12
C GLU A 76 -9.39 2.99 -9.83
N VAL A 77 -10.71 3.19 -9.77
CA VAL A 77 -11.41 3.65 -8.55
C VAL A 77 -11.24 2.64 -7.41
N ALA A 78 -11.46 1.35 -7.69
CA ALA A 78 -11.27 0.29 -6.70
C ALA A 78 -9.82 0.22 -6.20
N SER A 79 -8.85 0.25 -7.12
CA SER A 79 -7.42 0.19 -6.78
C SER A 79 -7.00 1.34 -5.88
N LYS A 80 -7.34 2.59 -6.25
CA LYS A 80 -6.96 3.76 -5.44
C LYS A 80 -7.60 3.78 -4.06
N THR A 81 -8.78 3.19 -3.93
CA THR A 81 -9.44 3.04 -2.61
C THR A 81 -8.65 2.06 -1.75
N SER A 82 -8.21 0.93 -2.32
CA SER A 82 -7.33 -0.03 -1.65
C SER A 82 -5.99 0.60 -1.25
N ASP A 83 -5.36 1.34 -2.16
CA ASP A 83 -4.03 1.89 -1.94
C ASP A 83 -3.99 2.87 -0.74
N VAL A 84 -5.08 3.58 -0.48
CA VAL A 84 -5.17 4.57 0.61
C VAL A 84 -5.81 3.99 1.87
N ALA A 85 -6.93 3.27 1.74
CA ALA A 85 -7.72 2.83 2.89
C ALA A 85 -7.53 1.34 3.23
N GLY A 86 -6.96 0.54 2.32
CA GLY A 86 -6.76 -0.90 2.50
C GLY A 86 -8.01 -1.77 2.44
N ASP A 87 -9.20 -1.18 2.31
CA ASP A 87 -10.49 -1.87 2.25
C ASP A 87 -11.52 -0.96 1.53
N GLY A 88 -12.74 -1.47 1.31
CA GLY A 88 -13.86 -0.71 0.77
C GLY A 88 -13.93 -0.69 -0.75
N THR A 89 -13.13 -1.50 -1.43
CA THR A 89 -13.01 -1.53 -2.90
C THR A 89 -14.29 -1.99 -3.60
N THR A 90 -14.97 -2.99 -3.04
CA THR A 90 -16.29 -3.43 -3.49
C THR A 90 -17.34 -2.34 -3.28
N THR A 91 -17.31 -1.66 -2.13
CA THR A 91 -18.21 -0.54 -1.83
C THR A 91 -17.98 0.63 -2.80
N ALA A 92 -16.73 0.98 -3.09
CA ALA A 92 -16.37 2.02 -4.06
C ALA A 92 -16.86 1.67 -5.47
N THR A 93 -16.73 0.39 -5.86
CA THR A 93 -17.23 -0.11 -7.16
C THR A 93 -18.75 0.04 -7.30
N ILE A 94 -19.50 -0.32 -6.26
CA ILE A 94 -20.98 -0.19 -6.23
C ILE A 94 -21.40 1.28 -6.28
N LEU A 95 -20.76 2.14 -5.51
CA LEU A 95 -21.02 3.58 -5.52
C LEU A 95 -20.71 4.18 -6.90
N ALA A 96 -19.59 3.81 -7.51
CA ALA A 96 -19.21 4.28 -8.85
C ALA A 96 -20.22 3.86 -9.92
N GLU A 97 -20.64 2.59 -9.92
CA GLU A 97 -21.69 2.08 -10.82
C GLU A 97 -23.00 2.88 -10.65
N SER A 98 -23.46 3.06 -9.40
CA SER A 98 -24.72 3.74 -9.12
C SER A 98 -24.70 5.21 -9.54
N ILE A 99 -23.62 5.93 -9.22
CA ILE A 99 -23.48 7.35 -9.58
C ILE A 99 -23.42 7.50 -11.10
N TYR A 100 -22.67 6.62 -11.79
CA TYR A 100 -22.53 6.68 -13.24
C TYR A 100 -23.86 6.36 -13.95
N ARG A 101 -24.57 5.32 -13.52
CA ARG A 101 -25.87 4.92 -14.09
C ARG A 101 -26.91 6.04 -13.95
N GLU A 102 -27.08 6.58 -12.74
CA GLU A 102 -28.07 7.64 -12.50
C GLU A 102 -27.64 8.97 -13.13
N GLY A 103 -26.33 9.26 -13.17
CA GLY A 103 -25.78 10.39 -13.92
C GLY A 103 -26.11 10.31 -15.41
N LEU A 104 -25.83 9.16 -16.04
CA LEU A 104 -26.12 8.96 -17.46
C LEU A 104 -27.61 9.12 -17.77
N ARG A 105 -28.49 8.58 -16.93
CA ARG A 105 -29.94 8.72 -17.09
C ARG A 105 -30.38 10.19 -17.13
N ASN A 106 -29.82 11.03 -16.28
CA ASN A 106 -30.14 12.47 -16.25
C ASN A 106 -29.51 13.22 -17.45
N VAL A 107 -28.31 12.83 -17.88
CA VAL A 107 -27.69 13.38 -19.10
C VAL A 107 -28.53 13.06 -20.34
N THR A 108 -29.04 11.84 -20.48
CA THR A 108 -29.97 11.46 -21.55
C THR A 108 -31.27 12.25 -21.47
N ALA A 109 -31.73 12.64 -20.28
CA ALA A 109 -32.88 13.50 -20.08
C ALA A 109 -32.61 15.00 -20.41
N GLY A 110 -31.38 15.37 -20.81
CA GLY A 110 -31.01 16.71 -21.22
C GLY A 110 -30.34 17.57 -20.15
N ALA A 111 -30.02 17.01 -18.98
CA ALA A 111 -29.28 17.72 -17.94
C ALA A 111 -27.82 17.99 -18.35
N ASN A 112 -27.27 19.12 -17.91
CA ASN A 112 -25.89 19.51 -18.17
C ASN A 112 -24.91 18.63 -17.35
N PRO A 113 -24.03 17.83 -17.99
CA PRO A 113 -23.12 16.92 -17.29
C PRO A 113 -22.17 17.63 -16.31
N THR A 114 -21.70 18.83 -16.64
CA THR A 114 -20.78 19.61 -15.80
C THR A 114 -21.48 20.15 -14.56
N SER A 115 -22.74 20.56 -14.68
CA SER A 115 -23.55 20.98 -13.54
C SER A 115 -23.93 19.78 -12.65
N LEU A 116 -24.26 18.63 -13.24
CA LEU A 116 -24.46 17.39 -12.48
C LEU A 116 -23.21 17.02 -11.67
N GLN A 117 -22.04 17.04 -12.29
CA GLN A 117 -20.77 16.74 -11.63
C GLN A 117 -20.50 17.69 -10.46
N ARG A 118 -20.73 19.00 -10.63
CA ARG A 118 -20.60 19.98 -9.53
C ARG A 118 -21.56 19.69 -8.38
N GLY A 119 -22.80 19.32 -8.68
CA GLY A 119 -23.78 18.91 -7.69
C GLY A 119 -23.36 17.64 -6.93
N ILE A 120 -22.84 16.64 -7.64
CA ILE A 120 -22.32 15.40 -7.04
C ILE A 120 -21.16 15.73 -6.09
N MET A 121 -20.18 16.52 -6.53
CA MET A 121 -19.02 16.90 -5.70
C MET A 121 -19.46 17.62 -4.41
N LYS A 122 -20.34 18.62 -4.50
CA LYS A 122 -20.91 19.31 -3.32
C LYS A 122 -21.64 18.36 -2.37
N GLY A 123 -22.34 17.36 -2.91
CA GLY A 123 -23.02 16.33 -2.12
C GLY A 123 -22.04 15.41 -1.39
N VAL A 124 -20.97 15.00 -2.07
CA VAL A 124 -19.89 14.19 -1.48
C VAL A 124 -19.20 14.94 -0.35
N ASP A 125 -18.84 16.21 -0.55
CA ASP A 125 -18.20 17.04 0.48
C ASP A 125 -19.04 17.10 1.77
N ALA A 126 -20.34 17.34 1.63
CA ALA A 126 -21.27 17.38 2.77
C ALA A 126 -21.38 16.04 3.50
N ILE A 127 -21.33 14.92 2.77
CA ILE A 127 -21.31 13.58 3.38
C ILE A 127 -20.01 13.33 4.12
N VAL A 128 -18.86 13.67 3.53
CA VAL A 128 -17.55 13.48 4.15
C VAL A 128 -17.43 14.28 5.45
N GLU A 129 -17.90 15.53 5.45
CA GLU A 129 -17.96 16.35 6.67
C GLU A 129 -18.84 15.72 7.75
N GLU A 130 -19.99 15.16 7.39
CA GLU A 130 -20.89 14.53 8.35
C GLU A 130 -20.32 13.18 8.86
N LEU A 131 -19.65 12.39 7.99
CA LEU A 131 -18.95 11.18 8.40
C LEU A 131 -17.87 11.48 9.44
N LYS A 132 -17.12 12.58 9.27
CA LYS A 132 -16.11 13.02 10.27
C LYS A 132 -16.72 13.34 11.63
N LYS A 133 -17.95 13.89 11.67
CA LYS A 133 -18.67 14.16 12.93
C LYS A 133 -19.21 12.89 13.57
N LEU A 134 -19.61 11.91 12.76
CA LEU A 134 -20.07 10.61 13.22
C LEU A 134 -18.91 9.69 13.63
N SER A 135 -17.68 9.99 13.21
CA SER A 135 -16.50 9.19 13.51
C SER A 135 -16.23 9.16 15.01
N LYS A 136 -16.03 7.95 15.52
CA LYS A 136 -15.56 7.69 16.88
C LYS A 136 -14.08 7.30 16.81
N LYS A 137 -13.22 8.04 17.50
CA LYS A 137 -11.80 7.69 17.61
C LYS A 137 -11.64 6.33 18.29
N VAL A 138 -10.76 5.51 17.74
CA VAL A 138 -10.37 4.21 18.28
C VAL A 138 -9.10 4.38 19.10
N SER A 139 -9.16 4.03 20.39
CA SER A 139 -8.00 4.05 21.28
C SER A 139 -7.75 2.72 21.96
N ASP A 140 -8.79 1.91 22.13
CA ASP A 140 -8.74 0.75 23.00
C ASP A 140 -8.37 -0.50 22.22
N ARG A 141 -7.51 -1.36 22.77
CA ARG A 141 -7.11 -2.64 22.17
C ARG A 141 -8.32 -3.47 21.74
N THR A 142 -9.41 -3.45 22.52
CA THR A 142 -10.64 -4.18 22.20
C THR A 142 -11.36 -3.66 20.96
N GLU A 143 -11.34 -2.35 20.74
CA GLU A 143 -11.94 -1.74 19.55
C GLU A 143 -11.08 -2.00 18.31
N ILE A 144 -9.74 -1.92 18.45
CA ILE A 144 -8.78 -2.31 17.40
C ILE A 144 -9.02 -3.77 16.97
N ALA A 145 -9.12 -4.69 17.94
CA ALA A 145 -9.39 -6.09 17.65
C ALA A 145 -10.74 -6.31 16.95
N GLN A 146 -11.77 -5.51 17.29
CA GLN A 146 -13.08 -5.58 16.64
C GLN A 146 -13.01 -5.15 15.17
N VAL A 147 -12.32 -4.03 14.88
CA VAL A 147 -12.11 -3.57 13.50
C VAL A 147 -11.38 -4.64 12.69
N ALA A 148 -10.25 -5.11 13.21
CA ALA A 148 -9.45 -6.16 12.57
C ALA A 148 -10.25 -7.45 12.35
N THR A 149 -11.09 -7.86 13.30
CA THR A 149 -11.97 -9.04 13.16
C THR A 149 -12.99 -8.86 12.04
N VAL A 150 -13.61 -7.68 11.93
CA VAL A 150 -14.62 -7.41 10.90
C VAL A 150 -13.99 -7.42 9.51
N SER A 151 -12.85 -6.74 9.33
CA SER A 151 -12.12 -6.74 8.05
C SER A 151 -11.52 -8.10 7.71
N ALA A 152 -11.17 -8.91 8.72
CA ALA A 152 -10.73 -10.29 8.55
C ALA A 152 -11.89 -11.30 8.36
N ASN A 153 -13.04 -10.88 7.81
CA ASN A 153 -14.21 -11.73 7.59
C ASN A 153 -14.69 -12.51 8.83
N TRP A 154 -14.75 -11.83 9.99
CA TRP A 154 -15.13 -12.38 11.30
C TRP A 154 -14.14 -13.40 11.90
N ASP A 155 -12.88 -13.40 11.47
CA ASP A 155 -11.82 -14.17 12.10
C ASP A 155 -11.26 -13.45 13.35
N LYS A 156 -11.68 -13.92 14.52
CA LYS A 156 -11.24 -13.37 15.81
C LYS A 156 -9.75 -13.59 16.07
N THR A 157 -9.19 -14.68 15.57
CA THR A 157 -7.78 -15.04 15.79
C THR A 157 -6.88 -14.01 15.12
N ILE A 158 -7.20 -13.65 13.86
CA ILE A 158 -6.51 -12.60 13.12
C ILE A 158 -6.68 -11.25 13.83
N GLY A 159 -7.90 -10.94 14.27
CA GLY A 159 -8.18 -9.69 14.97
C GLY A 159 -7.38 -9.50 16.26
N GLU A 160 -7.23 -10.55 17.06
CA GLU A 160 -6.42 -10.54 18.28
C GLU A 160 -4.92 -10.38 17.99
N ILE A 161 -4.40 -11.09 16.97
CA ILE A 161 -2.99 -11.01 16.57
C ILE A 161 -2.63 -9.61 16.07
N ILE A 162 -3.50 -8.98 15.26
CA ILE A 162 -3.29 -7.61 14.78
C ILE A 162 -3.30 -6.62 15.95
N ALA A 163 -4.25 -6.77 16.88
CA ALA A 163 -4.30 -5.91 18.06
C ALA A 163 -3.05 -6.05 18.95
N ASP A 164 -2.55 -7.27 19.13
CA ASP A 164 -1.31 -7.52 19.87
C ASP A 164 -0.07 -7.00 19.14
N ALA A 165 -0.04 -7.06 17.81
CA ALA A 165 1.02 -6.47 17.01
C ALA A 165 1.07 -4.95 17.21
N MET A 166 -0.07 -4.27 17.05
CA MET A 166 -0.17 -2.82 17.24
C MET A 166 0.14 -2.37 18.67
N ASP A 167 -0.20 -3.16 19.69
CA ASP A 167 0.14 -2.84 21.09
C ASP A 167 1.65 -2.94 21.35
N LYS A 168 2.34 -3.90 20.71
CA LYS A 168 3.79 -4.08 20.88
C LYS A 168 4.63 -3.04 20.14
N VAL A 169 4.29 -2.71 18.88
CA VAL A 169 5.06 -1.73 18.08
C VAL A 169 4.54 -0.30 18.21
N GLY A 170 3.36 -0.11 18.80
CA GLY A 170 2.67 1.17 18.89
C GLY A 170 1.89 1.51 17.62
N LYS A 171 1.13 2.61 17.69
CA LYS A 171 0.23 3.05 16.59
C LYS A 171 0.98 3.34 15.29
N ASP A 172 2.16 3.94 15.41
CA ASP A 172 3.03 4.30 14.28
C ASP A 172 4.08 3.22 13.96
N GLY A 173 3.94 2.05 14.59
CA GLY A 173 4.87 0.95 14.44
C GLY A 173 4.70 0.20 13.11
N THR A 174 5.82 -0.27 12.55
CA THR A 174 5.79 -1.08 11.33
C THR A 174 5.35 -2.51 11.66
N ILE A 175 4.36 -2.99 10.91
CA ILE A 175 3.84 -4.36 10.95
C ILE A 175 3.94 -4.91 9.54
N THR A 176 4.51 -6.10 9.38
CA THR A 176 4.63 -6.85 8.13
C THR A 176 3.97 -8.22 8.27
N VAL A 177 3.49 -8.75 7.15
CA VAL A 177 2.84 -10.06 7.08
C VAL A 177 3.68 -10.99 6.22
N GLU A 178 4.02 -12.17 6.74
CA GLU A 178 4.87 -13.15 6.07
C GLU A 178 4.23 -14.53 6.02
N GLU A 179 4.66 -15.36 5.07
CA GLU A 179 4.21 -16.74 4.94
C GLU A 179 4.96 -17.64 5.94
N ALA A 180 4.22 -18.33 6.83
CA ALA A 180 4.81 -19.27 7.77
C ALA A 180 5.03 -20.64 7.12
N LYS A 181 6.11 -21.34 7.49
CA LYS A 181 6.28 -22.77 7.14
C LYS A 181 5.44 -23.71 8.01
N SER A 182 4.79 -23.18 9.04
CA SER A 182 4.01 -23.94 10.01
C SER A 182 2.51 -23.71 9.80
N ILE A 183 1.68 -24.55 10.41
CA ILE A 183 0.22 -24.40 10.36
C ILE A 183 -0.24 -23.24 11.24
N GLU A 184 0.51 -22.92 12.29
CA GLU A 184 0.14 -21.89 13.25
C GLU A 184 0.51 -20.49 12.75
N THR A 185 -0.35 -19.51 13.05
CA THR A 185 -0.05 -18.09 12.83
C THR A 185 0.63 -17.55 14.08
N THR A 186 1.82 -16.97 13.92
CA THR A 186 2.61 -16.42 15.05
C THR A 186 2.90 -14.94 14.87
N LEU A 187 3.14 -14.25 15.99
CA LEU A 187 3.55 -12.85 16.04
C LEU A 187 4.94 -12.75 16.68
N GLU A 188 5.90 -12.24 15.92
CA GLU A 188 7.26 -11.98 16.38
C GLU A 188 7.56 -10.48 16.27
N VAL A 189 8.28 -9.93 17.25
CA VAL A 189 8.77 -8.54 17.17
C VAL A 189 10.27 -8.59 17.02
N VAL A 190 10.74 -8.01 15.94
CA VAL A 190 12.13 -8.09 15.51
C VAL A 190 12.70 -6.69 15.31
N GLU A 191 14.02 -6.59 15.32
CA GLU A 191 14.71 -5.34 15.05
C GLU A 191 14.66 -5.06 13.54
N GLY A 192 14.06 -3.94 13.17
CA GLY A 192 13.84 -3.56 11.77
C GLY A 192 13.45 -2.09 11.65
N MET A 193 13.33 -1.60 10.42
CA MET A 193 12.89 -0.24 10.15
C MET A 193 12.20 -0.12 8.79
N GLN A 194 11.30 0.86 8.67
CA GLN A 194 10.68 1.25 7.41
C GLN A 194 10.96 2.73 7.09
N PHE A 195 11.19 3.02 5.81
CA PHE A 195 11.34 4.38 5.32
C PHE A 195 10.70 4.58 3.94
N ASP A 196 10.31 5.83 3.67
CA ASP A 196 9.36 6.19 2.61
C ASP A 196 10.11 6.47 1.30
N LYS A 197 10.85 5.45 0.83
CA LYS A 197 11.47 5.38 -0.50
C LYS A 197 11.27 4.00 -1.10
N GLY A 198 10.56 3.93 -2.21
CA GLY A 198 10.36 2.70 -2.97
C GLY A 198 11.42 2.44 -4.04
N TYR A 199 11.17 1.41 -4.85
CA TYR A 199 12.06 1.02 -5.95
C TYR A 199 12.16 2.11 -7.03
N LEU A 200 13.36 2.28 -7.58
CA LEU A 200 13.60 3.23 -8.68
C LEU A 200 13.00 2.78 -10.02
N SER A 201 12.75 1.48 -10.18
CA SER A 201 12.20 0.90 -11.40
C SER A 201 11.24 -0.24 -11.07
N PRO A 202 10.03 -0.28 -11.66
CA PRO A 202 9.10 -1.41 -11.50
C PRO A 202 9.68 -2.75 -11.97
N TYR A 203 10.74 -2.74 -12.78
CA TYR A 203 11.39 -3.95 -13.24
C TYR A 203 12.20 -4.67 -12.14
N PHE A 204 12.34 -4.08 -10.95
CA PHE A 204 12.92 -4.77 -9.79
C PHE A 204 11.91 -5.64 -9.03
N VAL A 205 10.62 -5.50 -9.30
CA VAL A 205 9.54 -6.28 -8.69
C VAL A 205 9.80 -7.78 -8.86
N THR A 206 9.75 -8.52 -7.76
CA THR A 206 9.90 -9.99 -7.75
C THR A 206 8.55 -10.66 -7.59
N ASN A 207 7.63 -10.04 -6.86
CA ASN A 207 6.25 -10.48 -6.71
C ASN A 207 5.32 -9.55 -7.50
N ALA A 208 4.86 -10.02 -8.66
CA ALA A 208 4.00 -9.24 -9.54
C ALA A 208 2.56 -9.11 -9.04
N GLU A 209 2.12 -9.95 -8.09
CA GLU A 209 0.76 -9.89 -7.53
C GLU A 209 0.60 -8.66 -6.63
N ASP A 210 1.56 -8.47 -5.73
CA ASP A 210 1.60 -7.36 -4.75
C ASP A 210 2.36 -6.14 -5.27
N MET A 211 3.02 -6.26 -6.43
CA MET A 211 3.90 -5.24 -7.00
C MET A 211 5.06 -4.85 -6.06
N GLU A 212 5.67 -5.85 -5.41
CA GLU A 212 6.75 -5.68 -4.45
C GLU A 212 8.05 -6.40 -4.88
N ALA A 213 9.19 -5.83 -4.51
CA ALA A 213 10.47 -6.49 -4.56
C ALA A 213 10.80 -7.08 -3.17
N VAL A 214 10.70 -8.40 -3.06
CA VAL A 214 11.02 -9.19 -1.87
C VAL A 214 12.40 -9.80 -2.04
N LEU A 215 13.33 -9.41 -1.17
CA LEU A 215 14.70 -9.90 -1.15
C LEU A 215 14.94 -10.70 0.13
N ASP A 216 15.25 -11.99 -0.01
CA ASP A 216 15.58 -12.87 1.12
C ASP A 216 17.09 -12.89 1.36
N ASN A 217 17.48 -12.64 2.60
CA ASN A 217 18.87 -12.53 3.05
C ASN A 217 19.74 -11.59 2.18
N PRO A 218 19.33 -10.36 1.86
CA PRO A 218 20.12 -9.48 1.00
C PRO A 218 21.33 -8.90 1.72
N TYR A 219 22.36 -8.57 0.93
CA TYR A 219 23.34 -7.56 1.32
C TYR A 219 22.78 -6.17 1.08
N ILE A 220 23.18 -5.20 1.89
CA ILE A 220 22.73 -3.81 1.79
C ILE A 220 23.95 -2.90 1.57
N LEU A 221 24.01 -2.27 0.40
CA LEU A 221 24.96 -1.21 0.10
C LEU A 221 24.39 0.12 0.55
N ILE A 222 25.08 0.80 1.47
CA ILE A 222 24.68 2.10 2.02
C ILE A 222 25.68 3.13 1.54
N HIS A 223 25.28 3.93 0.56
CA HIS A 223 26.15 4.90 -0.10
C HIS A 223 25.57 6.30 -0.05
N GLU A 224 26.37 7.29 0.36
CA GLU A 224 25.88 8.66 0.51
C GLU A 224 25.61 9.36 -0.83
N LYS A 225 26.35 8.97 -1.88
CA LYS A 225 26.43 9.69 -3.15
C LYS A 225 25.58 9.06 -4.25
N LYS A 226 25.44 9.80 -5.36
CA LYS A 226 24.79 9.32 -6.58
C LYS A 226 25.66 8.30 -7.31
N ILE A 227 25.02 7.26 -7.83
CA ILE A 227 25.63 6.22 -8.65
C ILE A 227 25.14 6.38 -10.09
N SER A 228 25.99 6.97 -10.94
CA SER A 228 25.71 7.18 -12.37
C SER A 228 26.44 6.19 -13.27
N SER A 229 27.61 5.71 -12.85
CA SER A 229 28.45 4.74 -13.56
C SER A 229 28.47 3.41 -12.82
N LEU A 230 28.28 2.31 -13.55
CA LEU A 230 28.38 0.97 -12.97
C LEU A 230 29.83 0.50 -12.80
N LYS A 231 30.81 1.13 -13.46
CA LYS A 231 32.23 0.71 -13.46
C LYS A 231 32.76 0.56 -12.04
N ASP A 232 32.44 1.52 -11.19
CA ASP A 232 32.92 1.59 -9.82
C ASP A 232 32.28 0.52 -8.92
N MET A 233 31.14 -0.05 -9.35
CA MET A 233 30.42 -1.11 -8.64
C MET A 233 30.70 -2.52 -9.18
N LEU A 234 31.32 -2.67 -10.35
CA LEU A 234 31.58 -3.98 -10.95
C LEU A 234 32.29 -4.95 -9.97
N PRO A 235 33.37 -4.54 -9.25
CA PRO A 235 34.06 -5.42 -8.33
C PRO A 235 33.17 -5.91 -7.17
N LEU A 236 32.21 -5.07 -6.74
CA LEU A 236 31.27 -5.41 -5.68
C LEU A 236 30.18 -6.36 -6.20
N LEU A 237 29.60 -6.05 -7.36
CA LEU A 237 28.56 -6.86 -7.99
C LEU A 237 29.06 -8.28 -8.30
N GLU A 238 30.31 -8.43 -8.74
CA GLU A 238 30.91 -9.75 -8.95
C GLU A 238 31.04 -10.57 -7.66
N LYS A 239 31.42 -9.93 -6.54
CA LYS A 239 31.52 -10.59 -5.24
C LYS A 239 30.15 -11.02 -4.72
N VAL A 240 29.13 -10.16 -4.88
CA VAL A 240 27.74 -10.46 -4.51
C VAL A 240 27.18 -11.60 -5.36
N ALA A 241 27.39 -11.55 -6.68
CA ALA A 241 26.96 -12.60 -7.60
C ALA A 241 27.59 -13.95 -7.25
N LYS A 242 28.89 -13.99 -6.91
CA LYS A 242 29.57 -15.20 -6.43
C LYS A 242 29.01 -15.73 -5.11
N ALA A 243 28.57 -14.84 -4.22
CA ALA A 243 27.93 -15.22 -2.96
C ALA A 243 26.50 -15.76 -3.16
N GLY A 244 25.90 -15.56 -4.34
CA GLY A 244 24.55 -16.04 -4.65
C GLY A 244 23.45 -15.38 -3.80
N ARG A 245 23.72 -14.23 -3.18
CA ARG A 245 22.77 -13.48 -2.35
C ARG A 245 22.25 -12.24 -3.08
N PRO A 246 21.02 -11.80 -2.80
CA PRO A 246 20.51 -10.55 -3.36
C PRO A 246 21.23 -9.31 -2.82
N LEU A 247 21.10 -8.18 -3.52
CA LEU A 247 21.67 -6.89 -3.11
C LEU A 247 20.60 -5.80 -3.12
N LEU A 248 20.47 -5.08 -2.02
CA LEU A 248 19.73 -3.83 -1.91
C LEU A 248 20.72 -2.68 -1.96
N ILE A 249 20.51 -1.73 -2.87
CA ILE A 249 21.33 -0.52 -3.00
C ILE A 249 20.54 0.66 -2.48
N ILE A 250 21.05 1.30 -1.44
CA ILE A 250 20.52 2.54 -0.87
C ILE A 250 21.55 3.64 -1.16
N ALA A 251 21.22 4.52 -2.10
CA ALA A 251 22.09 5.60 -2.56
C ALA A 251 21.34 6.92 -2.62
N GLU A 252 22.02 8.08 -2.68
CA GLU A 252 21.32 9.36 -2.93
C GLU A 252 20.43 9.28 -4.19
N ASP A 253 20.98 8.70 -5.26
CA ASP A 253 20.25 8.37 -6.46
C ASP A 253 21.00 7.28 -7.26
N VAL A 254 20.28 6.50 -8.04
CA VAL A 254 20.87 5.59 -9.04
C VAL A 254 20.26 5.91 -10.39
N GLU A 255 21.06 6.50 -11.28
CA GLU A 255 20.57 7.11 -12.51
C GLU A 255 21.37 6.71 -13.76
N GLY A 256 20.82 7.00 -14.94
CA GLY A 256 21.48 6.82 -16.21
C GLY A 256 21.85 5.36 -16.54
N GLU A 257 23.10 5.16 -16.95
CA GLU A 257 23.63 3.86 -17.39
C GLU A 257 23.61 2.82 -16.26
N ALA A 258 23.89 3.24 -15.02
CA ALA A 258 23.90 2.35 -13.86
C ALA A 258 22.53 1.69 -13.65
N LEU A 259 21.45 2.49 -13.62
CA LEU A 259 20.09 1.97 -13.42
C LEU A 259 19.67 1.03 -14.56
N ALA A 260 19.88 1.44 -15.80
CA ALA A 260 19.53 0.63 -16.97
C ALA A 260 20.24 -0.74 -16.95
N THR A 261 21.53 -0.75 -16.58
CA THR A 261 22.31 -1.98 -16.52
C THR A 261 21.88 -2.90 -15.39
N LEU A 262 21.54 -2.35 -14.21
CA LEU A 262 21.00 -3.13 -13.09
C LEU A 262 19.67 -3.79 -13.47
N VAL A 263 18.77 -3.04 -14.12
CA VAL A 263 17.47 -3.55 -14.58
C VAL A 263 17.66 -4.68 -15.59
N VAL A 264 18.51 -4.51 -16.61
CA VAL A 264 18.74 -5.56 -17.63
C VAL A 264 19.34 -6.82 -17.00
N ASN A 265 20.29 -6.69 -16.07
CA ASN A 265 20.88 -7.85 -15.41
C ASN A 265 19.90 -8.56 -14.47
N LYS A 266 18.99 -7.81 -13.82
CA LYS A 266 17.92 -8.41 -13.03
C LYS A 266 16.93 -9.17 -13.90
N LEU A 267 16.48 -8.59 -15.01
CA LEU A 267 15.57 -9.25 -15.95
C LEU A 267 16.17 -10.53 -16.56
N ARG A 268 17.49 -10.57 -16.75
CA ARG A 268 18.22 -11.77 -17.20
C ARG A 268 18.44 -12.80 -16.10
N GLY A 269 18.14 -12.49 -14.85
CA GLY A 269 18.36 -13.36 -13.70
C GLY A 269 19.82 -13.45 -13.24
N THR A 270 20.74 -12.70 -13.85
CA THR A 270 22.17 -12.71 -13.51
C THR A 270 22.43 -12.14 -12.12
N LEU A 271 21.67 -11.11 -11.73
CA LEU A 271 21.78 -10.42 -10.45
C LEU A 271 20.40 -10.26 -9.83
N GLN A 272 20.25 -10.64 -8.56
CA GLN A 272 19.08 -10.26 -7.78
C GLN A 272 19.37 -8.94 -7.08
N VAL A 273 18.92 -7.83 -7.65
CA VAL A 273 19.22 -6.48 -7.16
C VAL A 273 17.99 -5.60 -7.16
N CYS A 274 17.86 -4.76 -6.14
CA CYS A 274 16.91 -3.65 -6.08
C CYS A 274 17.64 -2.38 -5.67
N ALA A 275 17.29 -1.24 -6.26
CA ALA A 275 17.86 0.06 -5.94
C ALA A 275 16.77 1.03 -5.49
N VAL A 276 17.03 1.71 -4.37
CA VAL A 276 16.14 2.67 -3.72
C VAL A 276 16.91 3.95 -3.41
N LYS A 277 16.20 5.08 -3.35
CA LYS A 277 16.83 6.33 -2.90
C LYS A 277 17.00 6.31 -1.38
N ALA A 278 18.02 7.00 -0.91
CA ALA A 278 18.25 7.25 0.50
C ALA A 278 17.12 8.12 1.08
N PRO A 279 16.66 7.87 2.31
CA PRO A 279 15.68 8.71 2.96
C PRO A 279 16.30 10.04 3.43
N GLY A 280 15.50 11.11 3.42
CA GLY A 280 15.92 12.44 3.84
C GLY A 280 16.77 13.20 2.82
N PHE A 281 17.25 14.38 3.22
CA PHE A 281 18.07 15.29 2.41
C PHE A 281 19.19 15.92 3.26
N GLY A 282 20.30 16.29 2.63
CA GLY A 282 21.43 16.95 3.30
C GLY A 282 21.99 16.15 4.48
N ASP A 283 22.29 16.83 5.59
CA ASP A 283 22.87 16.20 6.79
C ASP A 283 21.94 15.15 7.43
N ARG A 284 20.63 15.32 7.27
CA ARG A 284 19.66 14.33 7.76
C ARG A 284 19.77 13.02 7.00
N ARG A 285 20.03 13.06 5.69
CA ARG A 285 20.28 11.87 4.88
C ARG A 285 21.49 11.11 5.40
N LYS A 286 22.60 11.79 5.66
CA LYS A 286 23.80 11.17 6.27
C LYS A 286 23.46 10.49 7.59
N ALA A 287 22.72 11.18 8.46
CA ALA A 287 22.34 10.66 9.77
C ALA A 287 21.41 9.43 9.68
N MET A 288 20.45 9.43 8.75
CA MET A 288 19.55 8.29 8.51
C MET A 288 20.26 7.11 7.83
N LEU A 289 21.21 7.36 6.93
CA LEU A 289 22.04 6.29 6.35
C LEU A 289 22.90 5.60 7.41
N GLU A 290 23.41 6.38 8.36
CA GLU A 290 24.12 5.83 9.53
C GLU A 290 23.20 4.99 10.42
N ASP A 291 21.95 5.41 10.61
CA ASP A 291 20.95 4.65 11.36
C ASP A 291 20.68 3.28 10.70
N ILE A 292 20.54 3.25 9.36
CA ILE A 292 20.40 2.01 8.59
C ILE A 292 21.66 1.14 8.70
N ALA A 293 22.85 1.75 8.67
CA ALA A 293 24.12 1.05 8.79
C ALA A 293 24.24 0.35 10.15
N VAL A 294 23.93 1.05 11.24
CA VAL A 294 23.94 0.49 12.60
C VAL A 294 22.91 -0.64 12.75
N LEU A 295 21.70 -0.46 12.22
CA LEU A 295 20.64 -1.50 12.27
C LEU A 295 21.04 -2.77 11.52
N THR A 296 21.70 -2.62 10.37
CA THR A 296 22.04 -3.76 9.48
C THR A 296 23.45 -4.30 9.71
N GLY A 297 24.22 -3.70 10.62
CA GLY A 297 25.62 -4.06 10.87
C GLY A 297 26.57 -3.70 9.71
N GLY A 298 26.12 -2.85 8.78
CA GLY A 298 26.90 -2.37 7.64
C GLY A 298 27.67 -1.10 7.97
N ARG A 299 28.42 -0.61 6.98
CA ARG A 299 29.14 0.67 7.06
C ARG A 299 28.54 1.68 6.09
N CYS A 300 28.23 2.88 6.58
CA CYS A 300 27.81 3.98 5.72
C CYS A 300 29.01 4.51 4.92
N ILE A 301 28.98 4.37 3.59
CA ILE A 301 30.08 4.81 2.71
C ILE A 301 29.85 6.28 2.35
N THR A 302 30.44 7.15 3.17
CA THR A 302 30.49 8.61 2.97
C THR A 302 31.80 9.03 2.30
N GLU A 303 31.81 10.20 1.65
CA GLU A 303 33.05 10.76 1.10
C GLU A 303 34.09 11.10 2.15
N ASP A 304 33.62 11.49 3.33
CA ASP A 304 34.47 11.92 4.45
C ASP A 304 35.39 10.77 4.93
N LEU A 305 35.00 9.51 4.68
CA LEU A 305 35.80 8.33 4.97
C LEU A 305 36.89 8.04 3.91
N GLY A 306 36.85 8.68 2.75
CA GLY A 306 37.79 8.46 1.65
C GLY A 306 37.72 7.07 0.98
N ILE A 307 36.68 6.29 1.27
CA ILE A 307 36.49 4.94 0.72
C ILE A 307 35.82 5.04 -0.65
N LYS A 308 36.51 4.57 -1.68
CA LYS A 308 35.94 4.44 -3.04
C LYS A 308 35.06 3.19 -3.14
N LEU A 309 34.00 3.26 -3.95
CA LEU A 309 33.09 2.13 -4.24
C LEU A 309 33.84 0.87 -4.72
N GLU A 310 34.91 1.05 -5.50
CA GLU A 310 35.76 -0.04 -6.00
C GLU A 310 36.40 -0.89 -4.89
N ASN A 311 36.67 -0.27 -3.74
CA ASN A 311 37.39 -0.89 -2.62
C ASN A 311 36.46 -1.50 -1.57
N VAL A 312 35.14 -1.39 -1.75
CA VAL A 312 34.15 -1.91 -0.82
C VAL A 312 34.25 -3.44 -0.76
N LYS A 313 34.25 -3.96 0.47
CA LYS A 313 34.26 -5.40 0.76
C LYS A 313 32.87 -5.87 1.17
N LEU A 314 32.65 -7.19 1.12
CA LEU A 314 31.40 -7.78 1.60
C LEU A 314 31.17 -7.56 3.10
N GLU A 315 32.22 -7.27 3.86
CA GLU A 315 32.16 -6.93 5.28
C GLU A 315 31.64 -5.51 5.55
N ASP A 316 31.76 -4.61 4.57
CA ASP A 316 31.25 -3.24 4.69
C ASP A 316 29.74 -3.18 4.38
N LEU A 317 29.16 -4.23 3.78
CA LEU A 317 27.75 -4.31 3.45
C LEU A 317 26.92 -4.69 4.68
N GLY A 318 25.78 -4.01 4.84
CA GLY A 318 24.77 -4.40 5.81
C GLY A 318 24.14 -5.75 5.45
N ARG A 319 23.54 -6.40 6.44
CA ARG A 319 22.83 -7.67 6.28
C ARG A 319 21.51 -7.62 7.01
N THR A 320 20.54 -8.29 6.41
CA THR A 320 19.21 -8.45 6.99
C THR A 320 18.62 -9.78 6.53
N LYS A 321 17.66 -10.32 7.27
CA LYS A 321 16.96 -11.55 6.88
C LYS A 321 16.04 -11.32 5.70
N ARG A 322 15.35 -10.17 5.64
CA ARG A 322 14.43 -9.86 4.55
C ARG A 322 14.33 -8.34 4.35
N ALA A 323 14.25 -7.94 3.08
CA ALA A 323 13.90 -6.58 2.71
C ALA A 323 12.75 -6.59 1.70
N THR A 324 11.69 -5.85 1.99
CA THR A 324 10.52 -5.68 1.12
C THR A 324 10.47 -4.25 0.64
N ILE A 325 10.38 -4.04 -0.67
CA ILE A 325 10.38 -2.74 -1.30
C ILE A 325 9.16 -2.62 -2.19
N ASP A 326 8.28 -1.68 -1.87
CA ASP A 326 7.13 -1.33 -2.67
C ASP A 326 7.42 -0.06 -3.51
N LYS A 327 6.40 0.53 -4.13
CA LYS A 327 6.53 1.74 -4.97
C LYS A 327 6.94 2.99 -4.18
N GLU A 328 6.58 3.06 -2.91
CA GLU A 328 6.69 4.23 -2.03
C GLU A 328 7.58 3.98 -0.80
N ASN A 329 7.69 2.75 -0.30
CA ASN A 329 8.39 2.39 0.92
C ASN A 329 9.41 1.26 0.75
N THR A 330 10.36 1.21 1.68
CA THR A 330 11.29 0.11 1.89
C THR A 330 11.23 -0.30 3.36
N THR A 331 11.06 -1.59 3.61
CA THR A 331 11.01 -2.19 4.94
C THR A 331 12.15 -3.20 5.08
N ILE A 332 12.94 -3.06 6.15
CA ILE A 332 14.07 -3.93 6.50
C ILE A 332 13.67 -4.71 7.76
N VAL A 333 13.72 -6.04 7.70
CA VAL A 333 13.24 -6.96 8.74
C VAL A 333 14.38 -7.83 9.24
N GLU A 334 14.64 -7.82 10.55
CA GLU A 334 15.77 -8.51 11.20
C GLU A 334 17.12 -8.07 10.61
N GLY A 335 17.59 -6.88 11.00
CA GLY A 335 18.96 -6.44 10.71
C GLY A 335 19.99 -7.19 11.56
N GLU A 336 21.16 -7.53 11.00
CA GLU A 336 22.25 -8.20 11.74
C GLU A 336 23.11 -7.22 12.58
N GLY A 337 22.58 -6.05 12.93
CA GLY A 337 23.24 -5.06 13.78
C GLY A 337 23.43 -5.56 15.22
N LYS A 338 24.49 -5.10 15.88
CA LYS A 338 24.71 -5.44 17.29
C LYS A 338 23.78 -4.61 18.16
N GLN A 339 23.04 -5.26 19.06
CA GLN A 339 22.13 -4.58 20.00
C GLN A 339 22.78 -3.47 20.82
N VAL A 340 24.08 -3.60 21.14
CA VAL A 340 24.83 -2.57 21.88
C VAL A 340 24.97 -1.29 21.06
N ASP A 341 25.27 -1.43 19.76
CA ASP A 341 25.46 -0.30 18.84
C ASP A 341 24.12 0.38 18.56
N ILE A 342 23.05 -0.41 18.37
CA ILE A 342 21.68 0.08 18.21
C ILE A 342 21.24 0.87 19.45
N LYS A 343 21.38 0.30 20.65
CA LYS A 343 21.04 1.00 21.91
C LYS A 343 21.88 2.26 22.12
N GLY A 344 23.16 2.21 21.76
CA GLY A 344 24.04 3.38 21.77
C GLY A 344 23.52 4.49 20.85
N ARG A 345 23.08 4.12 19.65
CA ARG A 345 22.51 5.06 18.67
C ARG A 345 21.17 5.65 19.15
N VAL A 346 20.27 4.83 19.70
CA VAL A 346 19.02 5.29 20.36
C VAL A 346 19.32 6.31 21.45
N ALA A 347 20.32 6.05 22.30
CA ALA A 347 20.68 6.96 23.39
C ALA A 347 21.25 8.29 22.87
N GLN A 348 22.03 8.27 21.79
CA GLN A 348 22.52 9.49 21.13
C GLN A 348 21.36 10.34 20.61
N ILE A 349 20.41 9.73 19.90
CA ILE A 349 19.24 10.45 19.34
C ILE A 349 18.39 11.04 20.48
N ARG A 350 18.18 10.30 21.59
CA ARG A 350 17.47 10.83 22.76
C ARG A 350 18.12 12.07 23.36
N ARG A 351 19.46 12.10 23.48
CA ARG A 351 20.17 13.30 23.94
C ARG A 351 20.01 14.48 22.98
N GLN A 352 20.07 14.23 21.67
CA GLN A 352 19.85 15.26 20.66
C GLN A 352 18.43 15.88 20.74
N ILE A 353 17.43 15.08 21.09
CA ILE A 353 16.04 15.54 21.30
C ILE A 353 15.95 16.49 22.50
N GLU A 354 16.70 16.23 23.57
CA GLU A 354 16.73 17.09 24.76
C GLU A 354 17.52 18.39 24.54
N GLU A 355 18.61 18.32 23.76
CA GLU A 355 19.47 19.46 23.47
C GLU A 355 18.88 20.41 22.42
N THR A 356 18.00 19.92 21.54
CA THR A 356 17.43 20.75 20.47
C THR A 356 16.39 21.74 20.99
N THR A 357 16.55 23.00 20.60
CA THR A 357 15.63 24.10 20.87
C THR A 357 14.58 24.29 19.78
N SER A 358 14.73 23.59 18.65
CA SER A 358 13.86 23.66 17.48
C SER A 358 12.80 22.56 17.56
N ASP A 359 11.52 22.93 17.60
CA ASP A 359 10.41 21.97 17.62
C ASP A 359 10.39 21.10 16.35
N TYR A 360 10.76 21.68 15.21
CA TYR A 360 10.89 20.96 13.94
C TYR A 360 11.97 19.87 13.98
N ASP A 361 13.14 20.16 14.57
CA ASP A 361 14.19 19.16 14.70
C ASP A 361 13.84 18.10 15.74
N ARG A 362 13.10 18.49 16.80
CA ARG A 362 12.61 17.57 17.82
C ARG A 362 11.68 16.52 17.21
N GLU A 363 10.70 16.95 16.42
CA GLU A 363 9.76 16.07 15.73
C GLU A 363 10.50 15.09 14.80
N LYS A 364 11.47 15.58 14.02
CA LYS A 364 12.24 14.73 13.09
C LYS A 364 13.20 13.77 13.78
N LEU A 365 13.76 14.14 14.93
CA LEU A 365 14.54 13.21 15.74
C LEU A 365 13.66 12.16 16.42
N GLN A 366 12.44 12.53 16.82
CA GLN A 366 11.44 11.59 17.34
C GLN A 366 11.03 10.55 16.28
N GLU A 367 10.80 10.97 15.03
CA GLU A 367 10.52 10.05 13.91
C GLU A 367 11.67 9.04 13.72
N ARG A 368 12.92 9.49 13.73
CA ARG A 368 14.10 8.62 13.62
C ARG A 368 14.21 7.66 14.80
N LEU A 369 13.98 8.16 16.01
CA LEU A 369 14.00 7.36 17.23
C LEU A 369 12.93 6.27 17.19
N ALA A 370 11.71 6.60 16.77
CA ALA A 370 10.60 5.66 16.67
C ALA A 370 10.93 4.53 15.67
N LYS A 371 11.48 4.88 14.50
CA LYS A 371 11.87 3.91 13.48
C LYS A 371 12.99 2.96 13.92
N LEU A 372 13.91 3.42 14.77
CA LEU A 372 15.06 2.63 15.23
C LEU A 372 14.78 1.86 16.54
N ALA A 373 13.87 2.36 17.39
CA ALA A 373 13.55 1.75 18.68
C ALA A 373 12.24 0.93 18.66
N GLY A 374 11.31 1.23 17.76
CA GLY A 374 9.99 0.57 17.69
C GLY A 374 10.03 -0.84 17.11
N GLY A 375 11.07 -1.17 16.35
CA GLY A 375 11.19 -2.46 15.68
C GLY A 375 10.10 -2.70 14.63
N VAL A 376 10.00 -3.94 14.17
CA VAL A 376 9.00 -4.40 13.21
C VAL A 376 8.28 -5.61 13.81
N ALA A 377 6.96 -5.59 13.81
CA ALA A 377 6.16 -6.76 14.13
C ALA A 377 5.94 -7.58 12.86
N VAL A 378 6.33 -8.84 12.89
CA VAL A 378 6.15 -9.80 11.79
C VAL A 378 5.04 -10.77 12.18
N ILE A 379 3.96 -10.76 11.41
CA ILE A 379 2.87 -11.73 11.52
C ILE A 379 3.15 -12.85 10.52
N ASN A 380 3.57 -14.01 11.02
CA ASN A 380 3.79 -15.20 10.18
C ASN A 380 2.47 -15.95 10.05
N VAL A 381 1.89 -15.98 8.85
CA VAL A 381 0.59 -16.61 8.56
C VAL A 381 0.77 -18.08 8.20
N GLY A 382 0.28 -18.97 9.07
CA GLY A 382 0.22 -20.40 8.83
C GLY A 382 -1.15 -20.89 8.34
N ALA A 383 -1.13 -21.92 7.49
CA ALA A 383 -2.30 -22.66 7.04
C ALA A 383 -1.94 -24.11 6.66
N ALA A 384 -2.96 -24.96 6.44
CA ALA A 384 -2.76 -26.37 6.08
C ALA A 384 -2.35 -26.57 4.61
N THR A 385 -2.72 -25.64 3.73
CA THR A 385 -2.37 -25.66 2.29
C THR A 385 -1.83 -24.32 1.83
N GLU A 386 -1.03 -24.31 0.76
CA GLU A 386 -0.47 -23.07 0.20
C GLU A 386 -1.58 -22.11 -0.29
N THR A 387 -2.66 -22.65 -0.86
CA THR A 387 -3.79 -21.83 -1.34
C THR A 387 -4.51 -21.13 -0.19
N GLU A 388 -4.77 -21.84 0.91
CA GLU A 388 -5.34 -21.24 2.12
C GLU A 388 -4.38 -20.25 2.77
N MET A 389 -3.08 -20.52 2.74
CA MET A 389 -2.07 -19.62 3.30
C MET A 389 -2.09 -18.27 2.60
N LYS A 390 -2.10 -18.27 1.26
CA LYS A 390 -2.15 -17.03 0.46
C LYS A 390 -3.44 -16.26 0.67
N GLU A 391 -4.58 -16.95 0.70
CA GLU A 391 -5.87 -16.31 0.97
C GLU A 391 -5.92 -15.71 2.39
N LYS A 392 -5.43 -16.45 3.39
CA LYS A 392 -5.36 -15.97 4.77
C LYS A 392 -4.37 -14.83 4.91
N LYS A 393 -3.23 -14.86 4.20
CA LYS A 393 -2.23 -13.78 4.18
C LYS A 393 -2.85 -12.48 3.65
N ALA A 394 -3.47 -12.53 2.47
CA ALA A 394 -4.16 -11.38 1.88
C ALA A 394 -5.21 -10.81 2.84
N ARG A 395 -5.98 -11.68 3.49
CA ARG A 395 -6.98 -11.26 4.48
C ARG A 395 -6.37 -10.59 5.72
N VAL A 396 -5.22 -11.05 6.19
CA VAL A 396 -4.48 -10.42 7.31
C VAL A 396 -3.93 -9.06 6.88
N GLU A 397 -3.42 -8.94 5.65
CA GLU A 397 -2.94 -7.68 5.07
C GLU A 397 -4.09 -6.66 4.96
N ASP A 398 -5.24 -7.03 4.39
CA ASP A 398 -6.42 -6.16 4.30
C ASP A 398 -6.88 -5.69 5.69
N ALA A 399 -6.96 -6.62 6.65
CA ALA A 399 -7.35 -6.31 8.02
C ALA A 399 -6.34 -5.38 8.72
N LEU A 400 -5.05 -5.54 8.46
CA LEU A 400 -4.00 -4.68 9.00
C LEU A 400 -4.14 -3.24 8.50
N HIS A 401 -4.33 -3.06 7.18
CA HIS A 401 -4.50 -1.72 6.60
C HIS A 401 -5.79 -1.04 7.08
N ALA A 402 -6.91 -1.76 7.12
CA ALA A 402 -8.18 -1.25 7.64
C ALA A 402 -8.07 -0.82 9.11
N THR A 403 -7.31 -1.58 9.92
CA THR A 403 -7.10 -1.26 11.33
C THR A 403 -6.21 -0.03 11.51
N ARG A 404 -5.18 0.17 10.67
CA ARG A 404 -4.38 1.41 10.66
C ARG A 404 -5.26 2.62 10.33
N ALA A 405 -6.05 2.54 9.26
CA ALA A 405 -6.97 3.62 8.88
C ALA A 405 -7.96 3.97 10.01
N ALA A 406 -8.48 2.95 10.71
CA ALA A 406 -9.37 3.15 11.85
C ALA A 406 -8.71 3.82 13.06
N VAL A 407 -7.41 3.58 13.28
CA VAL A 407 -6.64 4.24 14.36
C VAL A 407 -6.38 5.72 14.03
N GLU A 408 -6.18 6.05 12.75
CA GLU A 408 -5.92 7.41 12.28
C GLU A 408 -7.19 8.28 12.23
N GLU A 409 -8.24 7.80 11.53
CA GLU A 409 -9.44 8.60 11.25
C GLU A 409 -10.65 8.26 12.13
N GLY A 410 -10.57 7.15 12.87
CA GLY A 410 -11.67 6.60 13.67
C GLY A 410 -12.60 5.67 12.89
N ILE A 411 -13.69 5.26 13.52
CA ILE A 411 -14.66 4.31 12.98
C ILE A 411 -16.07 4.90 12.92
N VAL A 412 -16.85 4.41 11.96
CA VAL A 412 -18.27 4.71 11.80
C VAL A 412 -19.10 3.42 11.79
N ALA A 413 -20.43 3.55 11.86
CA ALA A 413 -21.32 2.39 11.81
C ALA A 413 -21.22 1.64 10.47
N GLY A 414 -20.83 0.36 10.52
CA GLY A 414 -20.67 -0.51 9.34
C GLY A 414 -21.99 -0.91 8.65
N GLY A 415 -21.90 -1.82 7.68
CA GLY A 415 -23.06 -2.35 6.94
C GLY A 415 -23.79 -1.30 6.10
N GLY A 416 -23.08 -0.26 5.66
CA GLY A 416 -23.65 0.86 4.90
C GLY A 416 -24.51 1.84 5.74
N VAL A 417 -24.69 1.60 7.03
CA VAL A 417 -25.52 2.44 7.91
C VAL A 417 -24.94 3.85 8.07
N ALA A 418 -23.61 3.99 8.12
CA ALA A 418 -22.95 5.30 8.14
C ALA A 418 -23.41 6.18 6.97
N PHE A 419 -23.43 5.65 5.75
CA PHE A 419 -23.93 6.35 4.58
C PHE A 419 -25.40 6.79 4.74
N LEU A 420 -26.28 5.87 5.16
CA LEU A 420 -27.69 6.19 5.39
C LEU A 420 -27.89 7.32 6.43
N ARG A 421 -27.09 7.34 7.50
CA ARG A 421 -27.18 8.38 8.54
C ARG A 421 -26.77 9.76 8.04
N THR A 422 -25.88 9.82 7.05
CA THR A 422 -25.41 11.10 6.45
C THR A 422 -26.39 11.68 5.45
N GLN A 423 -27.44 10.93 5.06
CA GLN A 423 -28.42 11.37 4.04
C GLN A 423 -29.06 12.72 4.36
N LYS A 424 -29.29 13.03 5.65
CA LYS A 424 -29.83 14.32 6.11
C LYS A 424 -28.87 15.49 5.87
N ALA A 425 -27.56 15.26 5.81
CA ALA A 425 -26.58 16.30 5.52
C ALA A 425 -26.80 16.89 4.12
N LEU A 426 -27.28 16.07 3.17
CA LEU A 426 -27.57 16.50 1.81
C LEU A 426 -28.73 17.51 1.73
N ASP A 427 -29.61 17.57 2.74
CA ASP A 427 -30.69 18.59 2.82
C ASP A 427 -30.12 19.99 3.09
N ASN A 428 -28.93 20.07 3.68
CA ASN A 428 -28.29 21.32 4.09
C ASN A 428 -27.33 21.89 3.05
N VAL A 429 -27.18 21.25 1.89
CA VAL A 429 -26.32 21.72 0.81
C VAL A 429 -26.95 22.97 0.17
N LYS A 430 -26.36 24.13 0.44
CA LYS A 430 -26.82 25.43 -0.06
C LYS A 430 -26.29 25.72 -1.47
N ASN A 431 -26.86 26.73 -2.11
CA ASN A 431 -26.40 27.25 -3.41
C ASN A 431 -26.38 26.18 -4.51
N LEU A 432 -27.49 25.44 -4.62
CA LEU A 432 -27.73 24.49 -5.69
C LEU A 432 -28.67 25.11 -6.71
N GLU A 433 -28.22 25.24 -7.96
CA GLU A 433 -29.02 25.76 -9.07
C GLU A 433 -29.25 24.67 -10.12
N GLY A 434 -30.48 24.58 -10.64
CA GLY A 434 -30.84 23.66 -11.73
C GLY A 434 -30.34 22.23 -11.52
N ASP A 435 -29.54 21.75 -12.46
CA ASP A 435 -28.98 20.38 -12.51
C ASP A 435 -28.03 20.06 -11.34
N GLU A 436 -27.50 21.05 -10.62
CA GLU A 436 -26.70 20.77 -9.42
C GLU A 436 -27.54 20.11 -8.33
N LYS A 437 -28.84 20.45 -8.23
CA LYS A 437 -29.77 19.77 -7.31
C LYS A 437 -29.94 18.30 -7.70
N VAL A 438 -30.01 18.02 -8.99
CA VAL A 438 -30.11 16.65 -9.51
C VAL A 438 -28.84 15.87 -9.19
N GLY A 439 -27.67 16.50 -9.30
CA GLY A 439 -26.39 15.93 -8.86
C GLY A 439 -26.40 15.48 -7.40
N VAL A 440 -26.91 16.31 -6.49
CA VAL A 440 -27.06 15.95 -5.06
C VAL A 440 -28.05 14.79 -4.86
N GLN A 441 -29.15 14.75 -5.65
CA GLN A 441 -30.11 13.64 -5.58
C GLN A 441 -29.53 12.31 -6.08
N ILE A 442 -28.63 12.35 -7.07
CA ILE A 442 -27.89 11.15 -7.51
C ILE A 442 -27.08 10.59 -6.34
N VAL A 443 -26.35 11.44 -5.62
CA VAL A 443 -25.59 11.02 -4.44
C VAL A 443 -26.52 10.46 -3.36
N ARG A 444 -27.64 11.14 -3.08
CA ARG A 444 -28.65 10.68 -2.10
C ARG A 444 -29.13 9.27 -2.35
N ARG A 445 -29.29 8.89 -3.61
CA ARG A 445 -29.72 7.55 -4.01
C ARG A 445 -28.56 6.56 -3.96
N ALA A 446 -27.40 6.94 -4.49
CA ALA A 446 -26.23 6.06 -4.58
C ALA A 446 -25.75 5.58 -3.21
N ILE A 447 -25.83 6.42 -2.17
CA ILE A 447 -25.37 6.08 -0.83
C ILE A 447 -26.22 5.01 -0.12
N GLU A 448 -27.41 4.70 -0.66
CA GLU A 448 -28.24 3.59 -0.17
C GLU A 448 -27.81 2.23 -0.75
N GLU A 449 -27.14 2.22 -1.90
CA GLU A 449 -26.82 1.00 -2.66
C GLU A 449 -25.92 0.02 -1.88
N PRO A 450 -24.87 0.45 -1.14
CA PRO A 450 -24.07 -0.49 -0.36
C PRO A 450 -24.85 -1.27 0.70
N THR A 451 -25.95 -0.72 1.22
CA THR A 451 -26.80 -1.43 2.20
C THR A 451 -27.82 -2.34 1.51
N ARG A 452 -28.24 -1.98 0.29
CA ARG A 452 -29.21 -2.75 -0.49
C ARG A 452 -28.60 -4.00 -1.11
N GLN A 453 -27.32 -3.91 -1.48
CA GLN A 453 -26.55 -4.98 -2.10
C GLN A 453 -26.17 -6.06 -1.08
#